data_AF-A0A1H7AUU6-F1
#
_entry.id   AF-A0A1H7AUU6-F1
#
_cell.length_a   1.000
_cell.length_b   1.000
_cell.length_c   1.000
_cell.angle_alpha   90.00
_cell.angle_beta   90.00
_cell.angle_gamma   90.00
#
_symmetry.space_group_name_H-M   'P 1'
#
loop_
_entity.id
_entity.type
_entity.pdbx_description
1 polymer ?
#
loop_
_entity_poly.entity_id
_entity_poly.type
_entity_poly.pdbx_seq_one_letter_code
_entity_poly.pdbx_strand_id
1 'polypeptide(L)'
;MENVIVGYFSEEQAALDALADLENMQKSGGETQIAQVGIFKKDQGMISLRRSIGSGAEADESIIGGVIGGITGVIAGPIGTLLSVGVGGSVGIEKNAPHMMPDANLFWSMTLRMKDEHIAIVAVVQELDQTSLDQLLGRYTTITERFGAAEVQEEIEHARNLQDRLEKTVREELTADRSAQRDKRVQDLKVAAKTDFANLMAERQG
;
A
#
# COMPACT_ATOMS: atom_id res chain seq x y z
N MET A 1 -21.24 -11.93 5.06
CA MET A 1 -19.84 -12.31 4.72
C MET A 1 -18.99 -11.06 4.86
N GLU A 2 -17.89 -11.12 5.62
CA GLU A 2 -16.92 -10.03 5.74
C GLU A 2 -15.86 -10.11 4.64
N ASN A 3 -15.79 -9.07 3.81
CA ASN A 3 -14.88 -9.01 2.68
C ASN A 3 -14.06 -7.72 2.71
N VAL A 4 -12.90 -7.78 2.07
CA VAL A 4 -12.15 -6.62 1.63
C VAL A 4 -12.29 -6.53 0.12
N ILE A 5 -12.87 -5.44 -0.35
CA ILE A 5 -13.07 -5.17 -1.77
C ILE A 5 -12.05 -4.17 -2.23
N VAL A 6 -11.42 -4.43 -3.36
CA VAL A 6 -10.53 -3.47 -4.02
C VAL A 6 -11.09 -3.11 -5.39
N GLY A 7 -11.42 -1.84 -5.58
CA GLY A 7 -11.73 -1.27 -6.89
C GLY A 7 -10.52 -0.54 -7.44
N TYR A 8 -10.09 -0.89 -8.65
CA TYR A 8 -8.95 -0.27 -9.33
C TYR A 8 -9.40 0.73 -10.40
N PHE A 9 -8.86 1.94 -10.33
CA PHE A 9 -9.23 3.10 -11.14
C PHE A 9 -8.00 3.67 -11.85
N SER A 10 -8.11 3.98 -13.14
CA SER A 10 -7.10 4.74 -13.89
C SER A 10 -7.28 6.25 -13.76
N GLU A 11 -8.48 6.70 -13.41
CA GLU A 11 -8.83 8.11 -13.34
C GLU A 11 -9.18 8.51 -11.90
N GLU A 12 -8.57 9.59 -11.43
CA GLU A 12 -8.74 10.07 -10.06
C GLU A 12 -10.16 10.56 -9.78
N GLN A 13 -10.79 11.26 -10.74
CA GLN A 13 -12.15 11.74 -10.57
C GLN A 13 -13.14 10.58 -10.40
N ALA A 14 -13.01 9.51 -11.19
CA ALA A 14 -13.86 8.33 -11.08
C ALA A 14 -13.72 7.65 -9.71
N ALA A 15 -12.50 7.63 -9.15
CA ALA A 15 -12.28 7.09 -7.80
C ALA A 15 -12.90 7.99 -6.71
N LEU A 16 -12.81 9.31 -6.85
CA LEU A 16 -13.42 10.25 -5.90
C LEU A 16 -14.95 10.18 -5.93
N ASP A 17 -15.55 10.06 -7.12
CA ASP A 17 -16.99 9.89 -7.29
C ASP A 17 -17.46 8.57 -6.68
N ALA A 18 -16.71 7.47 -6.92
CA ALA A 18 -16.99 6.17 -6.32
C ALA A 18 -16.86 6.20 -4.79
N LEU A 19 -15.87 6.91 -4.25
CA LEU A 19 -15.76 7.11 -2.80
C LEU A 19 -16.98 7.83 -2.23
N ALA A 20 -17.45 8.90 -2.88
CA ALA A 20 -18.62 9.64 -2.44
C ALA A 20 -19.89 8.75 -2.43
N ASP A 21 -20.05 7.90 -3.45
CA ASP A 21 -21.12 6.91 -3.49
C ASP A 21 -21.02 5.88 -2.35
N LEU A 22 -19.81 5.40 -2.04
CA LEU A 22 -19.57 4.49 -0.91
C LEU A 22 -19.86 5.17 0.44
N GLU A 23 -19.44 6.42 0.63
CA GLU A 23 -19.76 7.20 1.82
C GLU A 23 -21.29 7.37 2.00
N ASN A 24 -22.02 7.61 0.91
CA ASN A 24 -23.47 7.72 0.93
C ASN A 24 -24.14 6.38 1.28
N MET A 25 -23.63 5.28 0.73
CA MET A 25 -24.10 3.93 1.06
C MET A 25 -23.85 3.60 2.53
N GLN A 26 -22.66 3.93 3.06
CA GLN A 26 -22.31 3.76 4.46
C GLN A 26 -23.29 4.49 5.39
N LYS A 27 -23.69 5.72 5.04
CA LYS A 27 -24.63 6.53 5.82
C LYS A 27 -26.08 6.03 5.75
N SER A 28 -26.48 5.48 4.60
CA SER A 28 -27.87 5.08 4.34
C SER A 28 -28.26 3.81 5.08
N GLY A 29 -27.29 2.97 5.45
CA GLY A 29 -27.55 1.65 6.04
C GLY A 29 -28.19 0.67 5.06
N GLY A 30 -28.28 -0.60 5.45
CA GLY A 30 -28.89 -1.64 4.62
C GLY A 30 -28.22 -3.00 4.77
N GLU A 31 -28.34 -3.81 3.73
CA GLU A 31 -27.81 -5.18 3.66
C GLU A 31 -26.28 -5.24 3.44
N THR A 32 -25.68 -4.12 3.06
CA THR A 32 -24.24 -3.92 2.97
C THR A 32 -23.80 -2.90 4.02
N GLN A 33 -22.95 -3.32 4.96
CA GLN A 33 -22.32 -2.43 5.93
C GLN A 33 -20.87 -2.17 5.53
N ILE A 34 -20.48 -0.89 5.51
CA ILE A 34 -19.10 -0.49 5.23
C ILE A 34 -18.44 -0.06 6.55
N ALA A 35 -17.45 -0.82 6.98
CA ALA A 35 -16.72 -0.56 8.21
C ALA A 35 -15.59 0.46 7.99
N GLN A 36 -14.82 0.29 6.91
CA GLN A 36 -13.67 1.15 6.60
C GLN A 36 -13.54 1.30 5.08
N VAL A 37 -13.03 2.45 4.64
CA VAL A 37 -12.64 2.70 3.25
C VAL A 37 -11.30 3.42 3.22
N GLY A 38 -10.38 3.02 2.35
CA GLY A 38 -9.10 3.67 2.10
C GLY A 38 -8.89 3.91 0.61
N ILE A 39 -8.42 5.10 0.25
CA ILE A 39 -7.92 5.43 -1.08
C ILE A 39 -6.41 5.32 -1.07
N PHE A 40 -5.88 4.45 -1.91
CA PHE A 40 -4.46 4.29 -2.17
C PHE A 40 -4.14 4.79 -3.57
N LYS A 41 -3.03 5.52 -3.72
CA LYS A 41 -2.52 5.94 -5.03
C LYS A 41 -1.13 5.37 -5.23
N LYS A 42 -0.86 4.87 -6.44
CA LYS A 42 0.50 4.54 -6.86
C LYS A 42 1.12 5.75 -7.54
N ASP A 43 2.25 6.19 -7.04
CA ASP A 43 2.99 7.36 -7.52
C ASP A 43 4.47 7.01 -7.49
N GLN A 44 5.16 7.19 -8.63
CA GLN A 44 6.57 6.81 -8.81
C GLN A 44 6.89 5.38 -8.33
N GLY A 45 6.06 4.41 -8.70
CA GLY A 45 6.19 3.00 -8.30
C GLY A 45 5.73 2.69 -6.86
N MET A 46 5.49 3.70 -6.02
CA MET A 46 5.15 3.53 -4.61
C MET A 46 3.64 3.65 -4.39
N ILE A 47 3.05 2.69 -3.70
CA ILE A 47 1.66 2.79 -3.24
C ILE A 47 1.64 3.53 -1.91
N SER A 48 0.75 4.50 -1.75
CA SER A 48 0.56 5.24 -0.50
C SER A 48 -0.91 5.50 -0.22
N LEU A 49 -1.29 5.48 1.06
CA LEU A 49 -2.62 5.89 1.49
C LEU A 49 -2.75 7.41 1.28
N ARG A 50 -3.80 7.83 0.57
CA ARG A 50 -4.13 9.25 0.33
C ARG A 50 -5.23 9.73 1.26
N ARG A 51 -6.23 8.89 1.52
CA ARG A 51 -7.38 9.21 2.36
C ARG A 51 -7.98 7.94 2.93
N SER A 52 -8.56 8.00 4.11
CA SER A 52 -9.31 6.90 4.72
C SER A 52 -10.51 7.40 5.50
N ILE A 53 -11.49 6.53 5.68
CA ILE A 53 -12.76 6.78 6.37
C ILE A 53 -13.11 5.52 7.17
N GLY A 54 -13.66 5.68 8.37
CA GLY A 54 -14.06 4.58 9.26
C GLY A 54 -15.43 4.84 9.87
N SER A 55 -16.15 3.77 10.22
CA SER A 55 -17.40 3.85 10.99
C SER A 55 -17.12 3.81 12.50
N GLY A 56 -17.54 4.82 13.27
CA GLY A 56 -17.46 4.84 14.73
C GLY A 56 -17.12 6.21 15.34
N ALA A 57 -17.25 6.34 16.67
CA ALA A 57 -17.04 7.60 17.41
C ALA A 57 -15.56 8.05 17.51
N GLU A 58 -14.62 7.18 17.13
CA GLU A 58 -13.16 7.41 17.13
C GLU A 58 -12.59 7.03 15.75
N ALA A 59 -13.10 7.67 14.69
CA ALA A 59 -12.77 7.32 13.31
C ALA A 59 -11.27 7.38 12.98
N ASP A 60 -10.45 8.16 13.68
CA ASP A 60 -9.00 8.19 13.47
C ASP A 60 -8.25 7.01 14.14
N GLU A 61 -8.65 6.58 15.34
CA GLU A 61 -7.95 5.52 16.08
C GLU A 61 -8.32 4.11 15.57
N SER A 62 -9.56 3.90 15.10
CA SER A 62 -9.99 2.59 14.56
C SER A 62 -9.41 2.29 13.16
N ILE A 63 -9.07 3.33 12.39
CA ILE A 63 -8.41 3.19 11.09
C ILE A 63 -6.94 2.79 11.28
N ILE A 64 -6.24 3.36 12.27
CA ILE A 64 -4.84 3.04 12.56
C ILE A 64 -4.69 1.60 13.10
N GLY A 65 -5.69 1.09 13.84
CA GLY A 65 -5.73 -0.29 14.33
C GLY A 65 -6.40 -1.31 13.39
N GLY A 66 -7.10 -0.86 12.35
CA GLY A 66 -7.93 -1.69 11.48
C GLY A 66 -7.22 -2.25 10.25
N VAL A 67 -7.98 -2.94 9.39
CA VAL A 67 -7.48 -3.53 8.14
C VAL A 67 -6.80 -2.47 7.26
N ILE A 68 -7.38 -1.27 7.12
CA ILE A 68 -6.79 -0.19 6.32
C ILE A 68 -5.44 0.28 6.91
N GLY A 69 -5.35 0.43 8.23
CA GLY A 69 -4.09 0.75 8.91
C GLY A 69 -3.06 -0.37 8.80
N GLY A 70 -3.52 -1.62 8.83
CA GLY A 70 -2.72 -2.82 8.56
C GLY A 70 -2.06 -2.82 7.20
N ILE A 71 -2.86 -2.64 6.15
CA ILE A 71 -2.39 -2.51 4.77
C ILE A 71 -1.40 -1.36 4.65
N THR A 72 -1.75 -0.19 5.21
CA THR A 72 -0.92 1.01 5.16
C THR A 72 0.45 0.78 5.83
N GLY A 73 0.47 0.15 7.01
CA GLY A 73 1.70 -0.16 7.73
C GLY A 73 2.61 -1.12 6.95
N VAL A 74 2.05 -2.17 6.35
CA VAL A 74 2.84 -3.11 5.54
C VAL A 74 3.41 -2.43 4.30
N ILE A 75 2.61 -1.62 3.59
CA ILE A 75 3.05 -0.88 2.40
C ILE A 75 4.12 0.18 2.74
N ALA A 76 3.98 0.88 3.86
CA ALA A 76 4.95 1.86 4.30
C ALA A 76 6.25 1.22 4.85
N GLY A 77 6.21 -0.07 5.18
CA GLY A 77 7.33 -0.81 5.73
C GLY A 77 8.33 -1.36 4.70
N PRO A 78 9.34 -2.11 5.15
CA PRO A 78 10.39 -2.65 4.30
C PRO A 78 9.88 -3.56 3.18
N ILE A 79 8.86 -4.38 3.43
CA ILE A 79 8.29 -5.27 2.40
C ILE A 79 7.60 -4.44 1.32
N GLY A 80 6.82 -3.41 1.68
CA GLY A 80 6.16 -2.57 0.68
C GLY A 80 7.16 -1.88 -0.26
N THR A 81 8.32 -1.49 0.25
CA THR A 81 9.44 -0.98 -0.56
C THR A 81 10.04 -2.04 -1.49
N LEU A 82 10.11 -3.31 -1.05
CA LEU A 82 10.54 -4.41 -1.93
C LEU A 82 9.52 -4.70 -3.03
N LEU A 83 8.23 -4.62 -2.71
CA LEU A 83 7.15 -4.83 -3.69
C LEU A 83 7.12 -3.73 -4.75
N SER A 84 7.41 -2.47 -4.39
CA SER A 84 7.44 -1.37 -5.35
C SER A 84 8.61 -1.44 -6.34
N VAL A 85 9.78 -1.92 -5.89
CA VAL A 85 10.99 -2.02 -6.73
C VAL A 85 11.13 -3.36 -7.44
N GLY A 86 10.67 -4.45 -6.82
CA GLY A 86 10.92 -5.82 -7.28
C GLY A 86 9.98 -6.33 -8.36
N VAL A 87 8.80 -5.72 -8.54
CA VAL A 87 7.83 -6.14 -9.54
C VAL A 87 8.05 -5.35 -10.83
N GLY A 88 8.88 -5.91 -11.72
CA GLY A 88 9.30 -5.31 -13.00
C GLY A 88 8.20 -5.08 -14.06
N GLY A 89 6.93 -5.03 -13.67
CA GLY A 89 5.80 -4.72 -14.55
C GLY A 89 4.46 -4.83 -13.84
N SER A 90 3.57 -3.85 -14.10
CA SER A 90 2.16 -3.96 -13.73
C SER A 90 1.38 -4.59 -14.89
N VAL A 91 0.40 -5.43 -14.54
CA VAL A 91 -0.55 -6.03 -15.47
C VAL A 91 -1.63 -5.01 -15.89
N GLY A 92 -1.88 -4.00 -15.06
CA GLY A 92 -2.87 -2.95 -15.31
C GLY A 92 -4.31 -3.37 -14.99
N ILE A 93 -5.26 -2.52 -15.41
CA ILE A 93 -6.69 -2.64 -15.07
C ILE A 93 -7.58 -2.98 -16.27
N GLU A 94 -6.99 -3.55 -17.32
CA GLU A 94 -7.73 -3.91 -18.54
C GLU A 94 -8.53 -5.20 -18.31
N LYS A 95 -9.80 -5.24 -18.76
CA LYS A 95 -10.66 -6.42 -18.59
C LYS A 95 -10.09 -7.70 -19.23
N ASN A 96 -9.28 -7.55 -20.27
CA ASN A 96 -8.63 -8.66 -20.99
C ASN A 96 -7.21 -8.96 -20.46
N ALA A 97 -6.76 -8.27 -19.41
CA ALA A 97 -5.47 -8.54 -18.83
C ALA A 97 -5.38 -10.01 -18.38
N PRO A 98 -4.21 -10.66 -18.53
CA PRO A 98 -4.02 -12.03 -18.07
C PRO A 98 -4.44 -12.10 -16.61
N HIS A 99 -5.28 -13.09 -16.27
CA HIS A 99 -5.70 -13.30 -14.89
C HIS A 99 -4.46 -13.38 -14.01
N MET A 100 -4.48 -12.63 -12.91
CA MET A 100 -3.48 -12.82 -11.88
C MET A 100 -3.52 -14.27 -11.40
N MET A 101 -2.43 -14.73 -10.81
CA MET A 101 -2.37 -16.06 -10.21
C MET A 101 -3.65 -16.30 -9.37
N PRO A 102 -4.33 -17.45 -9.50
CA PRO A 102 -5.57 -17.73 -8.78
C PRO A 102 -5.49 -17.50 -7.27
N ASP A 103 -4.27 -17.55 -6.71
CA ASP A 103 -3.96 -17.40 -5.29
C ASP A 103 -3.27 -16.05 -4.97
N ALA A 104 -3.39 -15.05 -5.85
CA ALA A 104 -2.80 -13.74 -5.61
C ALA A 104 -3.48 -13.07 -4.41
N ASN A 105 -2.69 -12.77 -3.38
CA ASN A 105 -3.13 -12.10 -2.16
C ASN A 105 -3.28 -10.58 -2.37
N LEU A 106 -3.78 -9.86 -1.36
CA LEU A 106 -4.14 -8.44 -1.49
C LEU A 106 -2.95 -7.58 -1.92
N PHE A 107 -1.79 -7.75 -1.28
CA PHE A 107 -0.62 -6.92 -1.59
C PHE A 107 -0.11 -7.15 -3.02
N TRP A 108 -0.12 -8.39 -3.49
CA TRP A 108 0.30 -8.72 -4.85
C TRP A 108 -0.69 -8.17 -5.88
N SER A 109 -1.97 -8.28 -5.57
CA SER A 109 -3.05 -7.72 -6.38
C SER A 109 -2.89 -6.21 -6.59
N MET A 110 -2.72 -5.45 -5.51
CA MET A 110 -2.52 -4.01 -5.59
C MET A 110 -1.25 -3.65 -6.37
N THR A 111 -0.15 -4.37 -6.11
CA THR A 111 1.14 -4.10 -6.75
C THR A 111 1.11 -4.33 -8.26
N LEU A 112 0.48 -5.41 -8.71
CA LEU A 112 0.42 -5.78 -10.12
C LEU A 112 -0.65 -5.00 -10.90
N ARG A 113 -1.80 -4.69 -10.31
CA ARG A 113 -2.89 -4.01 -11.05
C ARG A 113 -2.67 -2.51 -11.17
N MET A 114 -1.98 -1.90 -10.21
CA MET A 114 -1.73 -0.46 -10.21
C MET A 114 -0.51 -0.12 -11.09
N LYS A 115 -0.75 0.66 -12.14
CA LYS A 115 0.28 1.47 -12.82
C LYS A 115 0.48 2.76 -12.03
N ASP A 116 1.54 3.51 -12.33
CA ASP A 116 1.69 4.85 -11.78
C ASP A 116 0.47 5.71 -12.13
N GLU A 117 0.09 6.59 -11.21
CA GLU A 117 -1.13 7.39 -11.18
C GLU A 117 -2.44 6.62 -11.00
N HIS A 118 -2.43 5.28 -11.02
CA HIS A 118 -3.63 4.51 -10.68
C HIS A 118 -4.00 4.66 -9.21
N ILE A 119 -5.30 4.52 -8.95
CA ILE A 119 -5.91 4.61 -7.64
C ILE A 119 -6.62 3.29 -7.32
N ALA A 120 -6.52 2.86 -6.07
CA ALA A 120 -7.25 1.74 -5.53
C ALA A 120 -8.12 2.22 -4.37
N ILE A 121 -9.42 1.93 -4.43
CA ILE A 121 -10.30 2.06 -3.28
C ILE A 121 -10.38 0.70 -2.62
N VAL A 122 -9.99 0.62 -1.35
CA VAL A 122 -10.09 -0.58 -0.52
C VAL A 122 -11.22 -0.37 0.47
N ALA A 123 -12.26 -1.20 0.44
CA ALA A 123 -13.40 -1.14 1.34
C ALA A 123 -13.51 -2.42 2.16
N VAL A 124 -13.58 -2.29 3.49
CA VAL A 124 -13.87 -3.39 4.41
C VAL A 124 -15.36 -3.41 4.65
N VAL A 125 -16.02 -4.48 4.22
CA VAL A 125 -17.47 -4.56 4.18
C VAL A 125 -17.99 -5.83 4.81
N GLN A 126 -19.22 -5.76 5.32
CA GLN A 126 -20.04 -6.93 5.59
C GLN A 126 -21.21 -6.91 4.60
N GLU A 127 -21.27 -7.92 3.73
CA GLU A 127 -22.31 -8.07 2.70
C GLU A 127 -23.19 -9.29 3.03
N LEU A 128 -24.52 -9.12 3.00
CA LEU A 128 -25.44 -10.26 2.88
C LEU A 128 -25.51 -10.79 1.44
N ASP A 129 -25.48 -9.86 0.47
CA ASP A 129 -25.41 -10.12 -0.96
C ASP A 129 -24.44 -9.11 -1.63
N GLN A 130 -23.79 -9.54 -2.72
CA GLN A 130 -22.78 -8.76 -3.44
C GLN A 130 -23.41 -7.77 -4.45
N THR A 131 -24.69 -7.95 -4.81
CA THR A 131 -25.34 -7.20 -5.89
C THR A 131 -25.26 -5.69 -5.72
N SER A 132 -25.55 -5.16 -4.52
CA SER A 132 -25.61 -3.71 -4.28
C SER A 132 -24.26 -3.04 -4.54
N LEU A 133 -23.18 -3.63 -4.04
CA LEU A 133 -21.84 -3.08 -4.17
C LEU A 133 -21.24 -3.34 -5.56
N ASP A 134 -21.57 -4.47 -6.19
CA ASP A 134 -21.24 -4.73 -7.60
C ASP A 134 -21.92 -3.74 -8.54
N GLN A 135 -23.19 -3.44 -8.32
CA GLN A 135 -23.91 -2.45 -9.11
C GLN A 135 -23.33 -1.05 -8.92
N LEU A 136 -22.94 -0.68 -7.69
CA LEU A 136 -22.32 0.61 -7.40
C LEU A 136 -20.97 0.75 -8.11
N LEU A 137 -20.06 -0.20 -7.89
CA LEU A 137 -18.70 -0.16 -8.46
C LEU A 137 -18.70 -0.40 -9.97
N GLY A 138 -19.64 -1.20 -10.48
CA GLY A 138 -19.81 -1.49 -11.90
C GLY A 138 -20.25 -0.29 -12.75
N ARG A 139 -20.68 0.83 -12.12
CA ARG A 139 -20.88 2.11 -12.80
C ARG A 139 -19.57 2.74 -13.29
N TYR A 140 -18.46 2.33 -12.69
CA TYR A 140 -17.13 2.84 -12.98
C TYR A 140 -16.37 1.83 -13.86
N THR A 141 -15.49 2.32 -14.74
CA THR A 141 -14.62 1.44 -15.54
C THR A 141 -13.49 0.93 -14.65
N THR A 142 -13.80 -0.09 -13.86
CA THR A 142 -12.92 -0.62 -12.81
C THR A 142 -12.78 -2.13 -12.93
N ILE A 143 -11.68 -2.65 -12.39
CA ILE A 143 -11.60 -4.05 -11.98
C ILE A 143 -11.87 -4.07 -10.48
N THR A 144 -12.78 -4.93 -10.07
CA THR A 144 -13.12 -5.15 -8.67
C THR A 144 -12.66 -6.54 -8.25
N GLU A 145 -11.93 -6.63 -7.15
CA GLU A 145 -11.54 -7.89 -6.52
C GLU A 145 -12.05 -7.98 -5.09
N ARG A 146 -12.30 -9.21 -4.64
CA ARG A 146 -12.83 -9.53 -3.31
C ARG A 146 -11.90 -10.52 -2.62
N PHE A 147 -11.53 -10.19 -1.41
CA PHE A 147 -10.72 -11.03 -0.52
C PHE A 147 -11.48 -11.26 0.78
N GLY A 148 -11.33 -12.41 1.41
CA GLY A 148 -11.90 -12.63 2.73
C GLY A 148 -11.27 -11.67 3.74
N ALA A 149 -12.07 -11.00 4.58
CA ALA A 149 -11.50 -10.05 5.55
C ALA A 149 -10.55 -10.72 6.55
N ALA A 150 -10.84 -11.97 6.94
CA ALA A 150 -9.97 -12.76 7.80
C ALA A 150 -8.65 -13.16 7.10
N GLU A 151 -8.70 -13.45 5.80
CA GLU A 151 -7.51 -13.80 5.00
C GLU A 151 -6.60 -12.58 4.85
N VAL A 152 -7.17 -11.41 4.58
CA VAL A 152 -6.41 -10.15 4.53
C VAL A 152 -5.78 -9.82 5.88
N GLN A 153 -6.52 -10.05 6.98
CA GLN A 153 -5.99 -9.83 8.32
C GLN A 153 -4.79 -10.74 8.62
N GLU A 154 -4.89 -12.02 8.25
CA GLU A 154 -3.78 -12.98 8.38
C GLU A 154 -2.58 -12.56 7.51
N GLU A 155 -2.83 -12.13 6.27
CA GLU A 155 -1.79 -11.64 5.35
C GLU A 155 -1.04 -10.43 5.94
N ILE A 156 -1.76 -9.47 6.54
CA ILE A 156 -1.19 -8.30 7.21
C ILE A 156 -0.30 -8.73 8.39
N GLU A 157 -0.79 -9.64 9.23
CA GLU A 157 -0.05 -10.14 10.38
C GLU A 157 1.22 -10.90 9.96
N HIS A 158 1.10 -11.76 8.95
CA HIS A 158 2.24 -12.47 8.38
C HIS A 158 3.28 -11.50 7.79
N ALA A 159 2.84 -10.48 7.06
CA ALA A 159 3.72 -9.46 6.50
C ALA A 159 4.43 -8.64 7.59
N ARG A 160 3.73 -8.22 8.64
CA ARG A 160 4.31 -7.52 9.80
C ARG A 160 5.37 -8.39 10.49
N ASN A 161 5.06 -9.65 10.78
CA ASN A 161 6.01 -10.58 11.37
C ASN A 161 7.27 -10.77 10.49
N LEU A 162 7.11 -10.81 9.17
CA LEU A 162 8.25 -10.88 8.25
C LEU A 162 9.07 -9.59 8.25
N GLN A 163 8.44 -8.41 8.31
CA GLN A 163 9.12 -7.12 8.46
C GLN A 163 9.94 -7.05 9.76
N ASP A 164 9.36 -7.45 10.88
CA ASP A 164 10.03 -7.43 12.19
C ASP A 164 11.28 -8.32 12.20
N ARG A 165 11.19 -9.52 11.59
CA ARG A 165 12.35 -10.41 11.45
C ARG A 165 13.42 -9.81 10.55
N LEU A 166 13.02 -9.18 9.44
CA LEU A 166 13.95 -8.55 8.51
C LEU A 166 14.67 -7.37 9.19
N GLU A 167 13.93 -6.50 9.87
CA GLU A 167 14.49 -5.36 10.61
C GLU A 167 15.47 -5.83 11.68
N LYS A 168 15.08 -6.84 12.47
CA LYS A 168 15.96 -7.43 13.49
C LYS A 168 17.27 -7.94 12.87
N THR A 169 17.17 -8.70 11.77
CA THR A 169 18.34 -9.25 11.07
C THR A 169 19.26 -8.13 10.55
N VAL A 170 18.70 -7.13 9.88
CA VAL A 170 19.45 -5.97 9.36
C VAL A 170 20.12 -5.19 10.50
N ARG A 171 19.42 -5.00 11.63
CA ARG A 171 19.97 -4.32 12.79
C ARG A 171 21.13 -5.10 13.42
N GLU A 172 20.99 -6.42 13.55
CA GLU A 172 22.05 -7.29 14.05
C GLU A 172 23.28 -7.23 13.13
N GLU A 173 23.10 -7.33 11.80
CA GLU A 173 24.20 -7.20 10.84
C GLU A 173 24.88 -5.82 10.88
N LEU A 174 24.11 -4.73 10.86
CA LEU A 174 24.64 -3.36 10.91
C LEU A 174 25.37 -3.04 12.23
N THR A 175 25.05 -3.74 13.31
CA THR A 175 25.72 -3.59 14.61
C THR A 175 26.95 -4.48 14.71
N ALA A 176 26.90 -5.72 14.22
CA ALA A 176 28.05 -6.63 14.15
C ALA A 176 29.16 -6.10 13.21
N ASP A 177 28.78 -5.44 12.13
CA ASP A 177 29.72 -4.83 11.17
C ASP A 177 30.44 -3.57 11.73
N ARG A 178 30.07 -3.08 12.93
CA ARG A 178 30.80 -2.01 13.66
C ARG A 178 32.11 -2.48 14.31
N SER A 179 32.73 -3.54 13.79
CA SER A 179 34.07 -3.96 14.21
C SER A 179 35.15 -3.11 13.53
N ALA A 180 36.41 -3.26 13.95
CA ALA A 180 37.56 -2.39 13.65
C ALA A 180 37.80 -2.01 12.16
N GLN A 181 37.24 -2.76 11.19
CA GLN A 181 37.31 -2.40 9.77
C GLN A 181 36.48 -1.15 9.40
N ARG A 182 35.41 -0.86 10.15
CA ARG A 182 34.52 0.29 9.89
C ARG A 182 35.11 1.62 10.33
N ASP A 183 35.82 1.67 11.45
CA ASP A 183 36.48 2.91 11.91
C ASP A 183 37.52 3.42 10.90
N LYS A 184 38.27 2.49 10.31
CA LYS A 184 39.24 2.80 9.25
C LYS A 184 38.56 3.31 7.98
N ARG A 185 37.53 2.59 7.49
CA ARG A 185 36.73 3.04 6.33
C ARG A 185 36.04 4.39 6.58
N VAL A 186 35.51 4.64 7.77
CA VAL A 186 34.87 5.92 8.12
C VAL A 186 35.89 7.06 8.12
N GLN A 187 37.12 6.83 8.60
CA GLN A 187 38.18 7.83 8.50
C GLN A 187 38.57 8.10 7.05
N ASP A 188 38.75 7.06 6.24
CA ASP A 188 39.09 7.19 4.81
C ASP A 188 37.99 7.95 4.05
N LEU A 189 36.72 7.63 4.30
CA LEU A 189 35.57 8.34 3.71
C LEU A 189 35.46 9.79 4.17
N LYS A 190 35.80 10.10 5.43
CA LYS A 190 35.84 11.49 5.92
C LYS A 190 36.92 12.31 5.22
N VAL A 191 38.08 11.70 4.94
CA VAL A 191 39.17 12.35 4.20
C VAL A 191 38.76 12.56 2.74
N ALA A 192 38.16 11.55 2.10
CA ALA A 192 37.66 11.65 0.74
C ALA A 192 36.60 12.77 0.61
N ALA A 193 35.58 12.77 1.47
CA ALA A 193 34.54 13.80 1.45
C ALA A 193 35.10 15.22 1.64
N LYS A 194 36.04 15.42 2.57
CA LYS A 194 36.69 16.74 2.76
C LYS A 194 37.43 17.21 1.51
N THR A 195 38.08 16.28 0.82
CA THR A 195 38.83 16.57 -0.41
C THR A 195 37.88 16.96 -1.54
N ASP A 196 36.79 16.22 -1.72
CA ASP A 196 35.76 16.52 -2.73
C ASP A 196 35.12 17.89 -2.49
N PHE A 197 34.77 18.22 -1.24
CA PHE A 197 34.22 19.53 -0.91
C PHE A 197 35.24 20.67 -1.12
N ALA A 198 36.53 20.45 -0.83
CA ALA A 198 37.56 21.46 -1.07
C ALA A 198 37.73 21.76 -2.57
N ASN A 199 37.69 20.72 -3.41
CA ASN A 199 37.79 20.86 -4.87
C ASN A 199 36.57 21.62 -5.45
N LEU A 200 35.35 21.26 -5.03
CA LEU A 200 34.12 21.96 -5.44
C LEU A 200 34.12 23.45 -5.05
N MET A 201 34.72 23.81 -3.92
CA MET A 201 34.83 25.19 -3.47
C MET A 201 35.90 25.97 -4.23
N ALA A 202 36.98 25.30 -4.65
CA ALA A 202 38.03 25.91 -5.49
C ALA A 202 37.54 26.16 -6.93
N GLU A 203 36.77 25.24 -7.50
CA GLU A 203 36.16 25.38 -8.84
C GLU A 203 35.13 26.52 -8.93
N ARG A 204 34.54 26.93 -7.80
CA ARG A 204 33.59 28.07 -7.75
C ARG A 204 34.26 29.44 -7.59
N GLN A 205 35.57 29.49 -7.33
CA GLN A 205 36.31 30.72 -7.09
C GLN A 205 37.28 31.10 -8.22
N GLY A 206 37.42 30.25 -9.24
CA GLY A 206 38.13 30.53 -10.50
C GLY A 206 37.16 30.84 -11.63
#